data_AF-A0A0D3A6N8-F1
#
_entry.id   AF-A0A0D3A6N8-F1
#
_cell.length_a   1.000
_cell.length_b   1.000
_cell.length_c   1.000
_cell.angle_alpha   90.00
_cell.angle_beta   90.00
_cell.angle_gamma   90.00
#
_symmetry.space_group_name_H-M   'P 1'
#
loop_
_entity.id
_entity.type
_entity.pdbx_description
1 polymer ?
#
loop_
_entity_poly.entity_id
_entity_poly.type
_entity_poly.pdbx_seq_one_letter_code
_entity_poly.pdbx_strand_id
1 'polypeptide(L)'
;MRNLFERAIPAAGFHVTEGNRIWEGYREFEQGILDTIDKADLEERNKQIQRIRSIFHRHLSVPLKDLSSTLITYKAWELEQGTDLDIGSDDLSKVSPQVAVANKKAQQMYSERAHLEENISKKDLSDTEKFQHLM
;
A
#
# COMPACT_ATOMS: atom_id res chain seq x y z
N MET A 1 13.19 14.45 -3.10
CA MET A 1 12.04 13.55 -3.32
C MET A 1 11.79 12.59 -2.17
N ARG A 2 12.72 11.72 -1.74
CA ARG A 2 12.51 10.79 -0.59
C ARG A 2 11.93 11.45 0.67
N ASN A 3 12.54 12.54 1.13
CA ASN A 3 12.06 13.29 2.31
C ASN A 3 10.63 13.86 2.14
N LEU A 4 10.24 14.21 0.90
CA LEU A 4 8.89 14.70 0.61
C LEU A 4 7.87 13.57 0.84
N PHE A 5 8.11 12.36 0.32
CA PHE A 5 7.24 11.22 0.54
C PHE A 5 7.18 10.81 2.02
N GLU A 6 8.32 10.79 2.71
CA GLU A 6 8.34 10.49 4.16
C GLU A 6 7.55 11.50 5.00
N ARG A 7 7.45 12.76 4.56
CA ARG A 7 6.58 13.77 5.19
C ARG A 7 5.12 13.66 4.75
N ALA A 8 4.86 13.24 3.52
CA ALA A 8 3.52 13.07 2.99
C ALA A 8 2.79 11.87 3.60
N ILE A 9 3.50 10.78 3.91
CA ILE A 9 2.92 9.57 4.53
C ILE A 9 2.15 9.88 5.82
N PRO A 10 2.74 10.51 6.86
CA PRO A 10 1.99 10.82 8.07
C PRO A 10 0.92 11.88 7.87
N ALA A 11 1.04 12.74 6.86
CA ALA A 11 0.08 13.80 6.57
C ALA A 11 -1.18 13.28 5.85
N ALA A 12 -1.03 12.36 4.90
CA ALA A 12 -2.13 11.92 4.02
C ALA A 12 -2.05 10.45 3.58
N GLY A 13 -0.94 9.74 3.83
CA GLY A 13 -0.77 8.33 3.45
C GLY A 13 -1.66 7.35 4.23
N PHE A 14 -2.36 7.81 5.27
CA PHE A 14 -3.34 7.02 6.04
C PHE A 14 -4.79 7.27 5.63
N HIS A 15 -5.03 8.11 4.63
CA HIS A 15 -6.37 8.35 4.10
C HIS A 15 -6.90 7.06 3.45
N VAL A 16 -8.02 6.52 3.92
CA VAL A 16 -8.47 5.16 3.59
C VAL A 16 -8.64 4.94 2.08
N THR A 17 -9.22 5.91 1.36
CA THR A 17 -9.44 5.82 -0.08
C THR A 17 -8.30 6.38 -0.93
N GLU A 18 -7.75 7.55 -0.60
CA GLU A 18 -6.77 8.25 -1.44
C GLU A 18 -5.30 8.04 -1.04
N GLY A 19 -5.05 7.53 0.17
CA GLY A 19 -3.70 7.39 0.73
C GLY A 19 -2.80 6.47 -0.11
N ASN A 20 -3.40 5.51 -0.82
CA ASN A 20 -2.70 4.56 -1.68
C ASN A 20 -1.84 5.29 -2.74
N ARG A 21 -2.32 6.40 -3.30
CA ARG A 21 -1.63 7.15 -4.36
C ARG A 21 -0.27 7.71 -3.90
N ILE A 22 -0.16 8.08 -2.62
CA ILE A 22 1.11 8.55 -2.03
C ILE A 22 2.10 7.39 -1.92
N TRP A 23 1.62 6.22 -1.50
CA TRP A 23 2.46 5.03 -1.39
C TRP A 23 2.89 4.51 -2.75
N GLU A 24 2.00 4.48 -3.75
CA GLU A 24 2.30 4.12 -5.13
C GLU A 24 3.35 5.04 -5.72
N GLY A 25 3.13 6.35 -5.67
CA GLY A 25 4.12 7.33 -6.17
C GLY A 25 5.48 7.20 -5.49
N TYR A 26 5.53 6.87 -4.20
CA TYR A 26 6.80 6.62 -3.52
C TYR A 26 7.50 5.34 -4.03
N ARG A 27 6.73 4.25 -4.23
CA ARG A 27 7.29 3.01 -4.78
C ARG A 27 7.77 3.18 -6.21
N GLU A 28 6.98 3.81 -7.07
CA GLU A 28 7.36 4.11 -8.46
C GLU A 28 8.63 4.93 -8.52
N PHE A 29 8.77 5.94 -7.65
CA PHE A 29 9.98 6.74 -7.55
C PHE A 29 11.21 5.89 -7.18
N GLU A 30 11.10 5.00 -6.19
CA GLU A 30 12.21 4.14 -5.78
C GLU A 30 12.51 3.01 -6.79
N GLN A 31 11.49 2.49 -7.48
CA GLN A 31 11.67 1.55 -8.59
C GLN A 31 12.37 2.22 -9.77
N GLY A 32 12.01 3.46 -10.12
CA GLY A 32 12.71 4.24 -11.12
C GLY A 32 14.20 4.47 -10.77
N ILE A 33 14.52 4.65 -9.49
CA ILE A 33 15.93 4.67 -9.04
C ILE A 33 16.59 3.30 -9.27
N LEU A 34 15.94 2.19 -8.90
CA LEU A 34 16.48 0.86 -9.12
C LEU A 34 16.80 0.58 -10.59
N ASP A 35 15.98 1.08 -11.50
CA ASP A 35 16.18 0.93 -12.95
C ASP A 35 17.39 1.72 -13.46
N THR A 36 17.77 2.79 -12.78
CA THR A 36 18.95 3.61 -13.14
C THR A 36 20.27 3.06 -12.61
N ILE A 37 20.24 2.17 -11.61
CA ILE A 37 21.46 1.57 -11.02
C ILE A 37 22.01 0.51 -11.97
N ASP A 38 23.33 0.54 -12.21
CA ASP A 38 24.04 -0.44 -13.03
C ASP A 38 23.76 -1.87 -12.55
N LYS A 39 23.46 -2.77 -13.52
CA LYS A 39 23.23 -4.19 -13.26
C LYS A 39 24.45 -4.89 -12.68
N ALA A 40 25.66 -4.37 -12.91
CA ALA A 40 26.88 -4.90 -12.32
C ALA A 40 27.06 -4.52 -10.84
N ASP A 41 26.44 -3.43 -10.38
CA ASP A 41 26.52 -2.98 -8.98
C ASP A 41 25.45 -3.68 -8.11
N LEU A 42 25.73 -4.95 -7.80
CA LEU A 42 24.82 -5.77 -7.01
C LEU A 42 24.62 -5.22 -5.58
N GLU A 43 25.60 -4.51 -5.01
CA GLU A 43 25.50 -3.99 -3.65
C GLU A 43 24.48 -2.84 -3.59
N GLU A 44 24.62 -1.85 -4.47
CA GLU A 44 23.71 -0.70 -4.50
C GLU A 44 22.30 -1.12 -4.93
N ARG A 45 22.19 -2.05 -5.90
CA ARG A 45 20.89 -2.64 -6.27
C ARG A 45 20.23 -3.33 -5.09
N ASN A 46 20.96 -4.14 -4.32
CA ASN A 46 20.40 -4.82 -3.17
C ASN A 46 19.93 -3.83 -2.09
N LYS A 47 20.70 -2.77 -1.80
CA LYS A 47 20.27 -1.70 -0.89
C LYS A 47 18.97 -1.05 -1.35
N GLN A 48 18.85 -0.81 -2.65
CA GLN A 48 17.66 -0.20 -3.25
C GLN A 48 16.45 -1.15 -3.23
N ILE A 49 16.65 -2.44 -3.51
CA ILE A 49 15.61 -3.49 -3.37
C ILE A 49 15.11 -3.57 -1.93
N GLN A 50 16.00 -3.58 -0.93
CA GLN A 50 15.59 -3.59 0.48
C GLN A 50 14.78 -2.34 0.85
N ARG A 51 15.11 -1.18 0.27
CA ARG A 51 14.36 0.06 0.46
C ARG A 51 12.94 -0.06 -0.09
N ILE A 52 12.78 -0.52 -1.32
CA ILE A 52 11.45 -0.74 -1.93
C ILE A 52 10.64 -1.75 -1.10
N ARG A 53 11.26 -2.86 -0.69
CA ARG A 53 10.64 -3.86 0.18
C ARG A 53 10.16 -3.26 1.50
N SER A 54 10.96 -2.40 2.14
CA SER A 54 10.57 -1.72 3.37
C SER A 54 9.33 -0.81 3.19
N ILE A 55 9.18 -0.18 2.02
CA ILE A 55 8.01 0.64 1.69
C ILE A 55 6.79 -0.25 1.51
N PHE A 56 6.91 -1.36 0.80
CA PHE A 56 5.82 -2.34 0.69
C PHE A 56 5.36 -2.85 2.06
N HIS A 57 6.29 -3.21 2.94
CA HIS A 57 5.96 -3.70 4.29
C HIS A 57 5.18 -2.66 5.11
N ARG A 58 5.62 -1.40 5.06
CA ARG A 58 4.92 -0.28 5.69
C ARG A 58 3.53 -0.10 5.08
N HIS A 59 3.42 -0.09 3.76
CA HIS A 59 2.15 0.09 3.06
C HIS A 59 1.14 -1.03 3.34
N LEU A 60 1.60 -2.29 3.33
CA LEU A 60 0.78 -3.46 3.66
C LEU A 60 0.30 -3.50 5.10
N SER A 61 0.86 -2.65 5.96
CA SER A 61 0.44 -2.49 7.36
C SER A 61 -0.60 -1.39 7.55
N VAL A 62 -1.00 -0.68 6.50
CA VAL A 62 -1.98 0.41 6.54
C VAL A 62 -3.35 -0.09 6.07
N PRO A 63 -4.45 0.16 6.82
CA PRO A 63 -5.80 -0.30 6.45
C PRO A 63 -6.43 0.59 5.37
N LEU A 64 -5.92 0.46 4.14
CA LEU A 64 -6.43 1.18 2.96
C LEU A 64 -7.40 0.32 2.15
N LYS A 65 -8.21 0.99 1.31
CA LYS A 65 -9.12 0.35 0.36
C LYS A 65 -8.41 -0.59 -0.63
N ASP A 66 -7.23 -0.18 -1.10
CA ASP A 66 -6.45 -0.89 -2.12
C ASP A 66 -5.47 -1.92 -1.52
N LEU A 67 -5.69 -2.35 -0.27
CA LEU A 67 -4.75 -3.24 0.42
C LEU A 67 -4.60 -4.60 -0.27
N SER A 68 -5.69 -5.16 -0.82
CA SER A 68 -5.66 -6.44 -1.53
C SER A 68 -4.91 -6.35 -2.87
N SER A 69 -5.11 -5.30 -3.66
CA SER A 69 -4.36 -5.07 -4.90
C SER A 69 -2.88 -4.78 -4.61
N THR A 70 -2.59 -4.06 -3.53
CA THR A 70 -1.22 -3.83 -3.04
C THR A 70 -0.52 -5.13 -2.70
N LEU A 71 -1.22 -6.07 -2.05
CA LEU A 71 -0.68 -7.39 -1.72
C LEU A 71 -0.30 -8.19 -2.96
N ILE A 72 -1.17 -8.21 -3.97
CA ILE A 72 -0.90 -8.87 -5.26
C ILE A 72 0.32 -8.24 -5.93
N THR A 73 0.37 -6.91 -5.98
CA THR A 73 1.48 -6.15 -6.56
C THR A 73 2.80 -6.47 -5.85
N TYR A 74 2.78 -6.55 -4.53
CA TYR A 74 3.96 -6.89 -3.74
C TYR A 74 4.46 -8.31 -4.03
N LYS A 75 3.58 -9.30 -4.09
CA LYS A 75 3.95 -10.69 -4.41
C LYS A 75 4.56 -10.80 -5.80
N ALA A 76 3.96 -10.14 -6.80
CA ALA A 76 4.50 -10.09 -8.16
C ALA A 76 5.89 -9.46 -8.18
N TRP A 77 6.07 -8.33 -7.49
CA TRP A 77 7.37 -7.66 -7.41
C TRP A 77 8.44 -8.50 -6.71
N GLU A 78 8.11 -9.19 -5.62
CA GLU A 78 9.05 -10.11 -4.94
C GLU A 78 9.46 -11.29 -5.83
N LEU A 79 8.54 -11.82 -6.65
CA LEU A 79 8.83 -12.86 -7.63
C LEU A 79 9.85 -12.37 -8.67
N GLU A 80 9.71 -11.12 -9.14
CA GLU A 80 10.69 -10.47 -10.04
C GLU A 80 12.07 -10.31 -9.38
N GLN A 81 12.13 -10.16 -8.04
CA GLN A 81 13.39 -10.11 -7.30
C GLN A 81 13.98 -11.49 -7.00
N GLY A 82 13.33 -12.57 -7.43
CA GLY A 82 13.78 -13.95 -7.25
C GLY A 82 13.32 -14.62 -5.96
N THR A 83 12.36 -14.03 -5.23
CA THR A 83 11.73 -14.68 -4.08
C THR A 83 10.62 -15.62 -4.55
N ASP A 84 10.69 -16.91 -4.21
CA ASP A 84 9.66 -17.89 -4.56
C ASP A 84 8.38 -17.71 -3.71
N LEU A 85 7.46 -16.89 -4.23
CA LEU A 85 6.14 -16.65 -3.66
C LEU A 85 5.04 -17.18 -4.58
N ASP A 86 4.10 -17.89 -3.98
CA ASP A 86 2.85 -18.23 -4.65
C ASP A 86 1.92 -17.02 -4.63
N ILE A 87 1.66 -16.45 -5.82
CA ILE A 87 0.80 -15.28 -5.98
C ILE A 87 -0.64 -15.57 -5.50
N GLY A 88 -1.11 -16.81 -5.65
CA GLY A 88 -2.46 -17.24 -5.29
C GLY A 88 -2.67 -17.52 -3.81
N SER A 89 -1.60 -17.60 -3.01
CA SER A 89 -1.68 -17.86 -1.58
C SER A 89 -1.54 -16.58 -0.77
N ASP A 90 -2.43 -16.30 0.18
CA ASP A 90 -2.31 -15.18 1.13
C ASP A 90 -1.16 -15.31 2.14
N ASP A 91 -0.38 -16.40 2.03
CA ASP A 91 0.74 -16.66 2.92
C ASP A 91 1.97 -15.80 2.62
N LEU A 92 2.15 -14.73 3.40
CA LEU A 92 3.35 -13.90 3.43
C LEU A 92 4.44 -14.42 4.39
N SER A 93 4.24 -15.56 5.05
CA SER A 93 5.19 -16.08 6.05
C SER A 93 6.57 -16.35 5.46
N LYS A 94 6.63 -16.72 4.17
CA LYS A 94 7.87 -16.91 3.41
C LYS A 94 8.72 -15.63 3.31
N VAL A 95 8.10 -14.44 3.37
CA VAL A 95 8.85 -13.17 3.32
C VAL A 95 9.10 -12.61 4.71
N SER A 96 8.04 -12.49 5.51
CA SER A 96 8.14 -12.00 6.89
C SER A 96 6.87 -12.34 7.66
N PRO A 97 6.96 -13.14 8.74
CA PRO A 97 5.83 -13.42 9.62
C PRO A 97 5.20 -12.15 10.20
N GLN A 98 6.01 -11.12 10.47
CA GLN A 98 5.54 -9.85 11.02
C GLN A 98 4.65 -9.10 10.02
N VAL A 99 5.04 -9.10 8.73
CA VAL A 99 4.27 -8.44 7.67
C VAL A 99 2.96 -9.19 7.43
N ALA A 100 2.96 -10.52 7.47
CA ALA A 100 1.74 -11.32 7.36
C ALA A 100 0.72 -10.95 8.47
N VAL A 101 1.18 -10.86 9.72
CA VAL A 101 0.34 -10.46 10.86
C VAL A 101 -0.17 -9.03 10.70
N ALA A 102 0.70 -8.10 10.32
CA ALA A 102 0.34 -6.70 10.13
C ALA A 102 -0.67 -6.51 8.98
N ASN A 103 -0.49 -7.22 7.88
CA ASN A 103 -1.40 -7.18 6.74
C ASN A 103 -2.77 -7.74 7.07
N LYS A 104 -2.84 -8.90 7.74
CA LYS A 104 -4.11 -9.47 8.21
C LYS A 104 -4.85 -8.49 9.13
N LYS A 105 -4.13 -7.84 10.05
CA LYS A 105 -4.70 -6.82 10.93
C LYS A 105 -5.22 -5.62 10.14
N ALA A 106 -4.46 -5.13 9.17
CA ALA A 106 -4.86 -4.00 8.33
C ALA A 106 -6.10 -4.34 7.48
N GLN A 107 -6.20 -5.55 6.93
CA GLN A 107 -7.39 -6.03 6.21
C GLN A 107 -8.63 -6.06 7.11
N GLN A 108 -8.49 -6.57 8.35
CA GLN A 108 -9.60 -6.56 9.32
C GLN A 108 -10.03 -5.13 9.68
N MET A 109 -9.06 -4.25 9.97
CA MET A 109 -9.37 -2.86 10.29
C MET A 109 -10.05 -2.13 9.13
N TYR A 110 -9.67 -2.44 7.89
CA TYR A 110 -10.33 -1.89 6.71
C TYR A 110 -11.76 -2.44 6.56
N SER A 111 -11.99 -3.75 6.73
CA SER A 111 -13.33 -4.34 6.58
C SER A 111 -14.33 -3.77 7.60
N GLU A 112 -13.88 -3.51 8.83
CA GLU A 112 -14.67 -2.84 9.87
C GLU A 112 -15.07 -1.41 9.46
N ARG A 113 -14.24 -0.72 8.66
CA ARG A 113 -14.47 0.67 8.22
C ARG A 113 -15.13 0.79 6.85
N ALA A 114 -15.08 -0.24 6.01
CA ALA A 114 -15.47 -0.18 4.61
C ALA A 114 -16.89 0.36 4.41
N HIS A 115 -17.84 -0.06 5.25
CA HIS A 115 -19.22 0.40 5.19
C HIS A 115 -19.38 1.89 5.57
N LEU A 116 -18.56 2.40 6.48
CA LEU A 116 -18.57 3.81 6.88
C LEU A 116 -18.03 4.69 5.75
N GLU A 117 -16.94 4.26 5.13
CA GLU A 117 -16.33 4.96 4.00
C GLU A 117 -17.27 5.00 2.79
N GLU A 118 -18.00 3.93 2.53
CA GLU A 118 -19.02 3.90 1.46
C GLU A 118 -20.15 4.92 1.72
N ASN A 119 -20.59 5.06 2.98
CA ASN A 119 -21.59 6.04 3.36
C ASN A 119 -21.08 7.49 3.31
N ILE A 120 -19.78 7.72 3.56
CA ILE A 120 -19.14 9.03 3.41
C ILE A 120 -19.05 9.40 1.93
N SER A 121 -18.65 8.46 1.07
CA SER A 121 -18.59 8.66 -0.38
C SER A 121 -19.97 8.95 -0.99
N LYS A 122 -21.02 8.32 -0.48
CA LYS A 122 -22.42 8.59 -0.86
C LYS A 122 -22.97 9.92 -0.31
N LYS A 123 -22.26 10.58 0.62
CA LYS A 123 -22.74 11.81 1.30
C LYS A 123 -22.48 13.10 0.54
N ASP A 124 -21.96 13.03 -0.68
CA ASP A 124 -22.03 14.11 -1.69
C ASP A 124 -23.43 14.30 -2.28
N LEU A 125 -24.47 13.82 -1.58
CA LEU A 125 -25.84 14.27 -1.79
C LEU A 125 -25.92 15.79 -1.52
N SER A 126 -26.52 16.52 -2.45
CA SER A 126 -26.86 17.93 -2.30
C SER A 126 -27.58 18.13 -0.98
N ASP A 127 -27.38 19.27 -0.31
CA ASP A 127 -28.12 19.55 0.94
C ASP A 127 -29.64 19.39 0.77
N THR A 128 -30.14 19.60 -0.45
CA THR A 128 -31.53 19.35 -0.88
C THR A 128 -31.99 17.90 -0.64
N GLU A 129 -31.15 16.91 -0.90
CA GLU A 129 -31.45 15.47 -0.74
C GLU A 129 -31.39 15.05 0.73
N LYS A 130 -30.57 15.73 1.54
CA LYS A 130 -30.52 15.54 3.00
C LYS A 130 -31.82 16.00 3.68
N PHE A 131 -32.46 17.06 3.17
CA PHE A 131 -33.73 17.57 3.70
C PHE A 131 -34.94 16.68 3.37
N GLN A 132 -34.93 15.96 2.24
CA GLN A 132 -36.04 15.06 1.88
C GLN A 132 -36.12 13.82 2.78
N HIS A 133 -35.03 13.42 3.43
CA HIS A 133 -35.02 12.29 4.35
C HIS A 133 -35.50 12.64 5.77
N LEU A 134 -35.82 13.91 6.04
CA LEU A 134 -36.28 14.44 7.33
C LEU A 134 -37.78 14.82 7.35
N MET A 135 -38.50 14.57 6.25
CA MET A 135 -39.94 14.83 6.10
C MET A 135 -40.68 13.52 5.83
#